data_AF-A0A8T4A6T4-F1
#
_entry.id   AF-A0A8T4A6T4-F1
#
_cell.length_a   1.000
_cell.length_b   1.000
_cell.length_c   1.000
_cell.angle_alpha   90.00
_cell.angle_beta   90.00
_cell.angle_gamma   90.00
#
_symmetry.space_group_name_H-M   'P 1'
#
loop_
_entity.id
_entity.type
_entity.pdbx_description
1 polymer ?
#
loop_
_entity_poly.entity_id
_entity_poly.type
_entity_poly.pdbx_seq_one_letter_code
_entity_poly.pdbx_strand_id
1 'polypeptide(L)'
;EEALRCLGIDAEFFYISSSPFYELCEGIASRCSEVILFTDTDREGHKLAKKLKRYVEQMGIRVNEKYRLSLLSKLDTHQVENLYKRLLRVEGQFFK
;
A
#
# COMPACT_ATOMS: atom_id res chain seq x y z
N GLU A 1 -0.21 9.08 -3.04
CA GLU A 1 -0.57 8.56 -4.38
C GLU A 1 0.42 8.95 -5.46
N GLU A 2 0.77 10.23 -5.62
CA GLU A 2 1.72 10.69 -6.66
C GLU A 2 3.03 9.88 -6.69
N ALA A 3 3.66 9.68 -5.53
CA ALA A 3 4.84 8.83 -5.37
C ALA A 3 4.68 7.40 -5.95
N LEU A 4 3.51 6.78 -5.75
CA LEU A 4 3.21 5.42 -6.22
C LEU A 4 2.89 5.41 -7.71
N ARG A 5 2.22 6.44 -8.22
CA ARG A 5 2.00 6.61 -9.67
C ARG A 5 3.32 6.82 -10.43
N CYS A 6 4.25 7.60 -9.87
CA CYS A 6 5.60 7.76 -10.42
C CYS A 6 6.38 6.44 -10.44
N LEU A 7 6.08 5.50 -9.55
CA LEU A 7 6.62 4.14 -9.53
C LEU A 7 5.96 3.20 -10.57
N GLY A 8 5.04 3.71 -11.39
CA GLY A 8 4.29 2.93 -12.37
C GLY A 8 3.16 2.10 -11.77
N ILE A 9 2.74 2.37 -10.53
CA ILE A 9 1.56 1.73 -9.95
C ILE A 9 0.32 2.46 -10.46
N ASP A 10 -0.29 1.87 -11.50
CA ASP A 10 -1.57 2.30 -12.04
C ASP A 10 -2.69 1.39 -11.50
N ALA A 11 -3.24 1.77 -10.34
CA ALA A 11 -4.29 1.05 -9.65
C ALA A 11 -5.30 2.03 -9.04
N GLU A 12 -6.45 1.53 -8.61
CA GLU A 12 -7.41 2.30 -7.83
C GLU A 12 -6.88 2.51 -6.40
N PHE A 13 -6.84 3.76 -5.94
CA PHE A 13 -6.34 4.12 -4.61
C PHE A 13 -7.49 4.34 -3.64
N PHE A 14 -7.46 3.63 -2.52
CA PHE A 14 -8.47 3.70 -1.46
C PHE A 14 -7.86 4.31 -0.20
N TYR A 15 -8.57 5.27 0.42
CA TYR A 15 -8.07 6.06 1.55
C TYR A 15 -8.93 5.88 2.81
N ILE A 16 -8.30 5.44 3.89
CA ILE A 16 -8.97 5.17 5.18
C ILE A 16 -9.47 6.43 5.90
N SER A 17 -8.94 7.61 5.56
CA SER A 17 -9.33 8.87 6.20
C SER A 17 -10.69 9.42 5.76
N SER A 18 -11.30 8.86 4.71
CA SER A 18 -12.43 9.50 4.02
C SER A 18 -13.81 8.88 4.30
N SER A 19 -13.87 7.68 4.89
CA SER A 19 -15.12 6.94 5.09
C SER A 19 -15.05 6.04 6.33
N PRO A 20 -16.20 5.70 6.94
CA PRO A 20 -16.27 4.62 7.91
C PRO A 20 -15.60 3.35 7.38
N PHE A 21 -14.81 2.69 8.23
CA PHE A 21 -13.96 1.56 7.86
C PHE A 21 -14.71 0.43 7.13
N TYR A 22 -15.98 0.22 7.48
CA TYR A 22 -16.84 -0.80 6.89
C TYR A 22 -17.24 -0.45 5.45
N GLU A 23 -17.66 0.79 5.20
CA GLU A 23 -18.04 1.28 3.87
C GLU A 23 -16.86 1.23 2.90
N LEU A 24 -15.64 1.52 3.39
CA LEU A 24 -14.42 1.35 2.60
C LEU A 24 -14.25 -0.09 2.14
N CYS A 25 -14.42 -1.05 3.04
CA CYS A 25 -14.24 -2.47 2.73
C CYS A 25 -15.30 -2.97 1.74
N GLU A 26 -16.56 -2.55 1.89
CA GLU A 26 -17.62 -2.85 0.91
C GLU A 26 -17.33 -2.23 -0.46
N GLY A 27 -16.89 -0.97 -0.48
CA GLY A 27 -16.48 -0.28 -1.70
C GLY A 27 -15.38 -1.02 -2.45
N ILE A 28 -14.34 -1.48 -1.74
CA ILE A 28 -13.26 -2.29 -2.31
C ILE A 28 -13.80 -3.63 -2.84
N ALA A 29 -14.62 -4.33 -2.06
CA ALA A 29 -15.18 -5.64 -2.43
C ALA A 29 -16.03 -5.58 -3.71
N SER A 30 -16.72 -4.46 -3.94
CA SER A 30 -17.55 -4.26 -5.13
C SER A 30 -16.74 -4.00 -6.42
N ARG A 31 -15.46 -3.64 -6.30
CA ARG A 31 -14.62 -3.17 -7.43
C ARG A 31 -13.44 -4.08 -7.74
N CYS A 32 -12.94 -4.81 -6.75
CA CYS A 32 -11.68 -5.53 -6.85
C CYS A 32 -11.74 -6.91 -6.17
N SER A 33 -11.08 -7.90 -6.78
CA SER A 33 -10.92 -9.24 -6.20
C SER A 33 -9.57 -9.44 -5.49
N GLU A 34 -8.61 -8.54 -5.71
CA GLU A 34 -7.30 -8.54 -5.07
C GLU A 34 -6.89 -7.10 -4.71
N VAL A 35 -6.24 -6.94 -3.55
CA VAL A 35 -5.71 -5.66 -3.10
C VAL A 35 -4.28 -5.78 -2.59
N ILE A 36 -3.50 -4.73 -2.82
CA ILE A 36 -2.19 -4.53 -2.20
C ILE A 36 -2.39 -3.57 -1.03
N LEU A 37 -2.10 -4.01 0.19
CA LEU A 37 -2.10 -3.13 1.36
C LEU A 37 -0.76 -2.42 1.45
N PHE A 38 -0.79 -1.09 1.35
CA PHE A 38 0.34 -0.23 1.65
C PHE A 38 0.08 0.51 2.97
N THR A 39 0.85 0.17 4.00
CA THR A 39 0.90 0.89 5.28
C THR A 39 2.35 1.05 5.69
N ASP A 40 2.63 2.04 6.54
CA ASP A 40 3.92 2.17 7.19
C ASP A 40 4.27 0.93 8.03
N THR A 41 5.57 0.70 8.27
CA THR A 41 6.07 -0.46 9.03
C THR A 41 6.14 -0.21 10.53
N ASP A 42 5.49 0.84 11.04
CA ASP A 42 5.38 1.08 12.47
C ASP A 42 4.29 0.20 13.11
N ARG A 43 4.19 0.28 14.45
CA ARG A 43 3.25 -0.53 15.22
C ARG A 43 1.79 -0.27 14.85
N GLU A 44 1.42 0.98 14.57
CA GLU A 44 0.05 1.37 14.25
C GLU A 44 -0.31 0.96 12.82
N GLY A 45 0.61 1.15 11.86
CA GLY A 45 0.52 0.64 10.50
C GLY A 45 0.36 -0.89 10.48
N HIS A 46 1.09 -1.63 11.31
CA HIS A 46 0.90 -3.08 11.44
C HIS A 46 -0.47 -3.49 12.01
N LYS A 47 -0.95 -2.81 13.05
CA LYS A 47 -2.30 -3.06 13.58
C LYS A 47 -3.37 -2.79 12.52
N LEU A 48 -3.22 -1.68 11.79
CA LEU A 48 -4.14 -1.28 10.74
C LEU A 48 -4.15 -2.29 9.58
N ALA A 49 -2.97 -2.69 9.09
CA ALA A 49 -2.84 -3.70 8.04
C ALA A 49 -3.48 -5.03 8.45
N LYS A 50 -3.26 -5.49 9.68
CA LYS A 50 -3.87 -6.72 10.20
C LYS A 50 -5.39 -6.63 10.28
N LYS A 51 -5.93 -5.47 10.69
CA LYS A 51 -7.37 -5.23 10.73
C LYS A 51 -7.97 -5.24 9.33
N LEU A 52 -7.40 -4.47 8.40
CA LEU A 52 -7.85 -4.40 6.99
C LEU A 52 -7.85 -5.78 6.36
N LYS A 53 -6.73 -6.49 6.47
CA LYS A 53 -6.58 -7.83 5.92
C LYS A 53 -7.72 -8.74 6.34
N ARG A 54 -7.97 -8.83 7.64
CA ARG A 54 -9.04 -9.69 8.17
C ARG A 54 -10.41 -9.34 7.58
N TYR A 55 -10.75 -8.05 7.48
CA TYR A 55 -12.06 -7.63 6.98
C TYR A 55 -12.22 -7.93 5.49
N VAL A 56 -11.24 -7.54 4.66
CA VAL A 56 -11.36 -7.74 3.21
C VAL A 56 -11.26 -9.22 2.83
N GLU A 57 -10.49 -10.03 3.56
CA GLU A 57 -10.46 -11.49 3.36
C GLU A 57 -11.79 -12.15 3.72
N GLN A 58 -12.48 -11.68 4.78
CA GLN A 58 -13.84 -12.15 5.11
C GLN A 58 -14.86 -11.84 4.01
N MET A 59 -14.58 -10.85 3.16
CA MET A 59 -15.40 -10.47 2.01
C MET A 59 -14.96 -11.18 0.71
N GLY A 60 -14.01 -12.12 0.79
CA GLY A 60 -13.53 -12.90 -0.35
C GLY A 60 -12.44 -12.22 -1.19
N ILE A 61 -11.89 -11.10 -0.71
CA ILE A 61 -10.81 -10.39 -1.42
C ILE A 61 -9.45 -10.97 -1.03
N ARG A 62 -8.60 -11.21 -2.04
CA ARG A 62 -7.22 -11.63 -1.80
C ARG A 62 -6.34 -10.44 -1.40
N VAL A 63 -5.57 -10.59 -0.33
CA VAL A 63 -4.60 -9.57 0.08
C VAL A 63 -3.19 -9.97 -0.31
N ASN A 64 -2.52 -9.11 -1.07
CA ASN A 64 -1.15 -9.31 -1.50
C ASN A 64 -0.18 -8.42 -0.71
N GLU A 65 0.50 -9.02 0.26
CA GLU A 65 1.47 -8.30 1.11
C GLU A 65 2.91 -8.35 0.58
N LYS A 66 3.17 -9.17 -0.45
CA LYS A 66 4.52 -9.43 -0.97
C LYS A 66 5.18 -8.15 -1.50
N TYR A 67 4.40 -7.34 -2.22
CA TYR A 67 4.90 -6.11 -2.82
C TYR A 67 5.23 -5.05 -1.78
N ARG A 68 4.42 -4.90 -0.72
CA ARG A 68 4.68 -3.95 0.37
C ARG A 68 6.03 -4.19 1.03
N LEU A 69 6.28 -5.41 1.50
CA LEU A 69 7.50 -5.74 2.21
C LEU A 69 8.73 -5.66 1.30
N SER A 70 8.60 -6.09 0.04
CA SER A 70 9.70 -6.01 -0.91
C SER A 70 10.06 -4.57 -1.29
N LEU A 71 9.08 -3.68 -1.52
CA LEU A 71 9.35 -2.29 -1.89
C LEU A 71 9.99 -1.52 -0.73
N LEU A 72 9.40 -1.61 0.46
CA LEU A 72 9.88 -0.89 1.65
C LEU A 72 11.30 -1.33 2.04
N SER A 73 11.58 -2.64 1.98
CA SER A 73 12.90 -3.19 2.26
C SER A 73 13.95 -2.79 1.21
N LYS A 74 13.61 -2.86 -0.08
CA LYS A 74 14.54 -2.49 -1.18
C LYS A 74 14.87 -1.01 -1.19
N LEU A 75 13.96 -0.17 -0.72
CA LEU A 75 14.12 1.28 -0.68
C LEU A 75 14.52 1.78 0.71
N ASP A 76 14.90 0.89 1.64
CA ASP A 76 15.34 1.20 3.01
C ASP A 76 14.48 2.27 3.68
N THR A 77 13.15 2.16 3.52
CA THR A 77 12.21 3.13 4.04
C THR A 77 11.08 2.46 4.79
N HIS A 78 10.76 3.02 5.96
CA HIS A 78 9.66 2.58 6.82
C HIS A 78 8.35 3.31 6.54
N GLN A 79 8.44 4.40 5.77
CA GLN A 79 7.31 5.27 5.41
C GLN A 79 7.06 5.22 3.90
N VAL A 80 5.79 5.07 3.52
CA VAL A 80 5.36 5.05 2.12
C VAL A 80 5.69 6.36 1.40
N GLU A 81 5.60 7.48 2.10
CA GLU A 81 5.89 8.83 1.57
C GLU A 81 7.33 9.00 1.09
N ASN A 82 8.27 8.27 1.70
CA ASN A 82 9.68 8.35 1.37
C ASN A 82 10.10 7.41 0.23
N LEU A 83 9.21 6.55 -0.27
CA LEU A 83 9.49 5.64 -1.38
C LEU A 83 9.99 6.39 -2.62
N TYR A 84 9.32 7.47 -3.00
CA TYR A 84 9.66 8.24 -4.21
C TYR A 84 11.03 8.92 -4.10
N LYS A 85 11.28 9.61 -2.98
CA LYS A 85 12.57 10.27 -2.73
C LYS A 85 13.74 9.29 -2.78
N ARG A 86 13.53 8.07 -2.28
CA ARG A 86 14.56 7.05 -2.26
C ARG A 86 14.78 6.41 -3.63
N LEU A 87 13.71 6.17 -4.39
CA LEU A 87 13.81 5.68 -5.76
C LEU A 87 14.64 6.64 -6.64
N LEU A 88 14.34 7.94 -6.62
CA LEU A 88 15.08 8.95 -7.37
C LEU A 88 16.58 8.94 -7.04
N ARG A 89 16.93 8.71 -5.77
CA ARG A 89 18.32 8.62 -5.33
C ARG A 89 19.03 7.37 -5.86
N VAL A 90 18.31 6.24 -5.91
CA VAL A 90 18.83 4.97 -6.45
C VAL A 90 18.97 5.06 -7.96
N GLU A 91 17.97 5.55 -8.69
CA GLU A 91 18.05 5.76 -10.15
C GLU A 91 19.17 6.74 -10.52
N GLY A 92 19.30 7.85 -9.80
CA GLY A 92 20.41 8.80 -10.00
C GLY A 92 21.80 8.24 -9.70
N GLN A 93 21.91 7.09 -9.01
CA GLN A 93 23.17 6.36 -8.83
C GLN A 93 23.45 5.37 -9.98
N PHE A 94 22.42 4.87 -10.66
CA PHE A 94 22.56 3.94 -11.79
C PHE A 94 22.75 4.65 -13.15
N PHE A 95 22.35 5.91 -13.27
CA PHE A 95 22.56 6.74 -14.47
C PHE A 95 23.82 7.64 -14.38
N LYS A 96 24.78 7.31 -13.53
CA LYS A 96 26.11 7.95 -13.47
C LYS A 96 27.20 7.05 -14.04
#